data_AF-A0A2V6R9W8-F1
#
_entry.id   AF-A0A2V6R9W8-F1
#
_cell.length_a   1.000
_cell.length_b   1.000
_cell.length_c   1.000
_cell.angle_alpha   90.00
_cell.angle_beta   90.00
_cell.angle_gamma   90.00
#
_symmetry.space_group_name_H-M   'P 1'
#
loop_
_entity.id
_entity.type
_entity.pdbx_description
1 polymer ?
#
loop_
_entity_poly.entity_id
_entity_poly.type
_entity_poly.pdbx_seq_one_letter_code
_entity_poly.pdbx_strand_id
1 'polypeptide(L)' 'MITALAVSAGTALAFQCPTLIKQGRDAAAKMDAKDEKVKKATAMLDKAEGLHKEGKHAESVAEANEALAALGVKK' A
#
# COMPACT_ATOMS: atom_id res chain seq x y z
N MET A 1 9.26 -16.07 36.25
CA MET A 1 8.95 -16.31 34.83
C MET A 1 8.56 -14.96 34.23
N ILE A 2 9.28 -14.53 33.20
CA ILE A 2 9.27 -13.18 32.66
C ILE A 2 7.89 -12.84 32.07
N THR A 3 7.26 -11.81 32.63
CA THR A 3 6.25 -10.97 31.97
C THR A 3 6.92 -10.15 30.88
N ALA A 4 6.55 -10.28 29.61
CA ALA A 4 6.64 -9.18 28.64
C ALA A 4 5.96 -9.49 27.31
N LEU A 5 4.97 -8.65 27.00
CA LEU A 5 4.54 -8.19 25.68
C LEU A 5 4.06 -9.26 24.69
N ALA A 6 2.77 -9.57 24.83
CA ALA A 6 1.92 -9.88 23.70
C ALA A 6 2.14 -8.84 22.58
N VAL A 7 2.43 -9.34 21.38
CA VAL A 7 2.50 -8.63 20.12
C VAL A 7 1.12 -8.05 19.79
N SER A 8 0.81 -6.85 20.28
CA SER A 8 -0.45 -6.15 19.96
C SER A 8 -0.29 -5.03 18.92
N ALA A 9 0.90 -4.86 18.33
CA ALA A 9 1.12 -3.94 17.20
C ALA A 9 0.87 -4.57 15.81
N GLY A 10 0.62 -5.89 15.74
CA GLY A 10 0.57 -6.64 14.49
C GLY A 10 -0.76 -6.56 13.72
N THR A 11 -1.87 -6.22 14.39
CA THR A 11 -3.18 -6.20 13.72
C THR A 11 -3.34 -4.99 12.80
N ALA A 12 -2.80 -3.82 13.18
CA ALA A 12 -2.94 -2.60 12.38
C ALA A 12 -2.19 -2.69 11.03
N LEU A 13 -0.97 -3.26 10.98
CA LEU A 13 -0.21 -3.37 9.73
C LEU A 13 -0.79 -4.41 8.75
N ALA A 14 -1.37 -5.50 9.26
CA ALA A 14 -1.93 -6.55 8.41
C ALA A 14 -3.07 -6.03 7.54
N PHE A 15 -3.90 -5.11 8.05
CA PHE A 15 -5.00 -4.50 7.30
C PHE A 15 -4.59 -3.26 6.51
N GLN A 16 -3.42 -2.68 6.76
CA GLN A 16 -2.96 -1.46 6.08
C GLN A 16 -2.55 -1.72 4.63
N CYS A 17 -1.84 -2.81 4.33
CA CYS A 17 -1.41 -3.13 2.95
C CYS A 17 -2.61 -3.19 1.98
N PRO A 18 -3.64 -4.05 2.19
CA PRO A 18 -4.77 -4.13 1.26
C PRO A 18 -5.58 -2.83 1.20
N THR A 19 -5.67 -2.08 2.30
CA THR A 19 -6.37 -0.79 2.33
C THR A 19 -5.67 0.25 1.46
N LEU A 20 -4.36 0.42 1.62
CA LEU A 20 -3.57 1.39 0.83
C LEU A 20 -3.55 1.04 -0.65
N ILE A 21 -3.39 -0.24 -0.98
CA ILE A 21 -3.44 -0.71 -2.38
C ILE A 21 -4.80 -0.39 -2.98
N LYS A 22 -5.89 -0.68 -2.27
CA LYS A 22 -7.25 -0.37 -2.73
C LYS A 22 -7.47 1.12 -2.90
N GLN A 23 -7.06 1.95 -1.93
CA GLN A 23 -7.19 3.41 -2.03
C GLN A 23 -6.44 3.96 -3.25
N GLY A 24 -5.23 3.45 -3.52
CA GLY A 24 -4.45 3.84 -4.69
C GLY A 24 -5.14 3.44 -5.99
N ARG A 25 -5.68 2.22 -6.08
CA ARG A 25 -6.41 1.74 -7.26
C ARG A 25 -7.69 2.53 -7.49
N ASP A 26 -8.46 2.79 -6.43
CA ASP A 26 -9.70 3.57 -6.49
C ASP A 26 -9.42 5.02 -6.92
N ALA A 27 -8.29 5.60 -6.50
CA ALA A 27 -7.86 6.92 -6.95
C ALA A 27 -7.41 6.91 -8.41
N ALA A 28 -6.55 5.97 -8.80
CA ALA A 28 -6.10 5.80 -10.18
C ALA A 28 -7.27 5.61 -11.15
N ALA A 29 -8.31 4.85 -10.76
CA ALA A 29 -9.51 4.62 -11.56
C ALA A 29 -10.35 5.89 -11.81
N LYS A 30 -10.18 6.94 -10.99
CA LYS A 30 -10.85 8.24 -11.16
C LYS A 30 -10.01 9.25 -11.95
N MET A 31 -8.80 8.88 -12.34
CA MET A 31 -7.85 9.73 -13.06
C MET A 31 -7.70 9.27 -14.51
N ASP A 32 -7.03 10.07 -15.34
CA ASP A 32 -6.75 9.69 -16.72
C ASP A 32 -5.71 8.56 -16.77
N ALA A 33 -6.12 7.36 -17.20
CA ALA A 33 -5.24 6.22 -17.36
C ALA A 33 -4.09 6.44 -18.37
N LYS A 34 -4.17 7.48 -19.20
CA LYS A 34 -3.08 7.86 -20.12
C LYS A 34 -1.99 8.69 -19.45
N ASP A 35 -2.28 9.32 -18.29
CA ASP A 35 -1.32 10.09 -17.52
C ASP A 35 -0.19 9.18 -17.02
N GLU A 36 1.05 9.62 -17.22
CA GLU A 36 2.24 8.88 -16.81
C GLU A 36 2.29 8.64 -15.29
N LYS A 37 1.76 9.57 -14.49
CA LYS A 37 1.66 9.41 -13.03
C LYS A 37 0.70 8.29 -12.65
N VAL A 38 -0.43 8.19 -13.35
CA VAL A 38 -1.43 7.14 -13.11
C VAL A 38 -0.88 5.77 -13.51
N LYS A 39 -0.17 5.67 -14.64
CA LYS A 39 0.52 4.45 -15.06
C LYS A 39 1.59 4.03 -14.05
N LYS A 40 2.44 4.98 -13.63
CA LYS A 40 3.49 4.73 -12.64
C LYS A 40 2.90 4.26 -11.31
N ALA A 41 1.90 4.96 -10.80
CA ALA A 41 1.25 4.60 -9.55
C ALA A 41 0.55 3.23 -9.63
N THR A 42 -0.09 2.91 -10.76
CA THR A 42 -0.71 1.59 -10.96
C THR A 42 0.33 0.47 -10.91
N ALA A 43 1.48 0.64 -11.57
CA ALA A 43 2.58 -0.32 -11.52
C ALA A 43 3.16 -0.47 -10.10
N MET A 44 3.28 0.62 -9.34
CA MET A 44 3.69 0.60 -7.93
C MET A 44 2.66 -0.16 -7.06
N LEU A 45 1.36 0.00 -7.31
CA LEU A 45 0.31 -0.74 -6.60
C LEU A 45 0.31 -2.23 -6.93
N ASP A 46 0.59 -2.61 -8.18
CA ASP A 46 0.77 -4.00 -8.58
C ASP A 46 1.98 -4.63 -7.87
N LYS A 47 3.10 -3.90 -7.78
CA LYS A 47 4.27 -4.32 -7.02
C LYS A 47 3.98 -4.42 -5.52
N ALA A 48 3.27 -3.46 -4.95
CA ALA A 48 2.83 -3.49 -3.55
C ALA A 48 1.96 -4.73 -3.25
N GLU A 49 1.08 -5.11 -4.18
CA GLU A 49 0.27 -6.33 -4.06
C GLU A 49 1.12 -7.61 -4.15
N GLY A 50 2.14 -7.64 -5.01
CA GLY A 50 3.13 -8.73 -5.06
C GLY A 50 3.87 -8.88 -3.72
N LEU A 51 4.41 -7.78 -3.21
CA LEU A 51 5.10 -7.73 -1.91
C LEU A 51 4.18 -8.18 -0.76
N HIS A 52 2.89 -7.82 -0.80
CA HIS A 52 1.91 -8.29 0.18
C HIS A 52 1.75 -9.82 0.13
N LYS A 53 1.63 -10.41 -1.07
CA LYS A 53 1.53 -11.87 -1.26
C LYS A 53 2.81 -12.59 -0.82
N GLU A 54 3.97 -11.95 -0.92
CA GLU A 54 5.25 -12.45 -0.42
C GLU A 54 5.42 -12.31 1.11
N GLY A 55 4.48 -11.67 1.82
CA GLY A 55 4.59 -11.39 3.26
C GLY A 55 5.50 -10.22 3.61
N LYS A 56 6.01 -9.48 2.61
CA LYS A 56 6.86 -8.30 2.76
C LYS A 56 6.03 -7.05 3.05
N HIS A 57 5.33 -7.06 4.19
CA HIS A 57 4.34 -6.04 4.53
C HIS A 57 4.92 -4.62 4.62
N ALA A 58 6.13 -4.45 5.16
CA ALA A 58 6.77 -3.13 5.25
C ALA A 58 7.05 -2.53 3.85
N GLU A 59 7.57 -3.35 2.94
CA GLU A 59 7.85 -2.92 1.56
C GLU A 59 6.56 -2.67 0.79
N SER A 60 5.54 -3.51 0.97
CA SER A 60 4.20 -3.33 0.38
C SER A 60 3.57 -1.99 0.80
N VAL A 61 3.63 -1.66 2.09
CA VAL A 61 3.11 -0.38 2.60
C VAL A 61 3.91 0.80 2.03
N ALA A 62 5.24 0.72 1.99
CA ALA A 62 6.07 1.78 1.45
C ALA A 62 5.72 2.07 -0.02
N GLU A 63 5.69 1.02 -0.85
CA GLU A 63 5.38 1.13 -2.28
C GLU A 63 3.96 1.67 -2.53
N ALA A 64 2.96 1.20 -1.77
CA ALA A 64 1.59 1.69 -1.88
C ALA A 64 1.47 3.18 -1.48
N ASN A 65 2.26 3.64 -0.50
CA ASN A 65 2.27 5.05 -0.12
C ASN A 65 2.92 5.94 -1.18
N GLU A 66 3.98 5.47 -1.82
CA GLU A 66 4.61 6.17 -2.93
C GLU A 66 3.64 6.29 -4.12
N ALA A 67 2.87 5.24 -4.40
CA ALA A 67 1.81 5.28 -5.40
C ALA A 67 0.74 6.32 -5.07
N LEU A 68 0.24 6.34 -3.82
CA LEU A 68 -0.74 7.34 -3.36
C LEU A 68 -0.20 8.77 -3.47
N ALA A 69 1.06 8.99 -3.10
CA ALA A 69 1.72 10.28 -3.24
C ALA A 69 1.87 10.71 -4.71
N ALA A 70 2.21 9.77 -5.61
CA ALA A 70 2.29 10.03 -7.05
C ALA A 70 0.93 10.43 -7.66
N LEU A 71 -0.16 9.86 -7.13
CA LEU A 71 -1.54 10.22 -7.49
C LEU A 71 -2.03 11.52 -6.81
N GLY A 72 -1.25 12.09 -5.89
CA GLY A 72 -1.64 13.26 -5.11
C GLY A 72 -2.71 12.97 -4.04
N VAL A 73 -2.92 11.70 -3.70
CA VAL A 73 -3.84 11.27 -2.65
C VAL A 73 -3.15 11.43 -1.30
N LYS A 74 -3.64 12.38 -0.51
CA LYS A 74 -3.14 12.60 0.85
C LYS A 74 -3.70 11.53 1.78
N LYS A 75 -2.83 10.98 2.63
CA LYS A 75 -3.18 10.07 3.73
C LYS A 75 -4.06 10.73 4.77
#